data_AF-A0AAV2F3C6-F1
#
_entry.id   AF-A0AAV2F3C6-F1
#
_cell.length_a   1.000
_cell.length_b   1.000
_cell.length_c   1.000
_cell.angle_alpha   90.00
_cell.angle_beta   90.00
_cell.angle_gamma   90.00
#
_symmetry.space_group_name_H-M   'P 1'
#
loop_
_entity.id
_entity.type
_entity.pdbx_description
1 polymer ?
#
loop_
_entity_poly.entity_id
_entity_poly.type
_entity_poly.pdbx_seq_one_letter_code
_entity_poly.pdbx_strand_id
1 'polypeptide(L)'
;MDGNMKAFQERLLELETEGEQLLLARHKVIENDRLRNGNREALTALRKRARTTKTSLPSPFESIMKDIVPGPMVKEVCTTCGDHDSEERTWMMFPGADVFARVPFHAAHTILETDQGKLDYEAKKLQSYVKEKSLLISEQGALSDKISPNVLRSLVTLTDKSK
;
A
#
# COMPACT_ATOMS: atom_id res chain seq x y z
N MET A 1 -44.86 -18.88 -4.18
CA MET A 1 -44.18 -18.50 -2.92
C MET A 1 -42.72 -18.95 -2.91
N ASP A 2 -42.39 -20.15 -3.38
CA ASP A 2 -41.03 -20.72 -3.32
C ASP A 2 -39.98 -19.95 -4.15
N GLY A 3 -40.33 -19.48 -5.36
CA GLY A 3 -39.41 -18.71 -6.22
C GLY A 3 -39.00 -17.35 -5.64
N ASN A 4 -39.93 -16.65 -4.97
CA ASN A 4 -39.61 -15.37 -4.31
C ASN A 4 -38.71 -15.57 -3.09
N MET A 5 -38.82 -16.72 -2.40
CA MET A 5 -37.97 -17.04 -1.26
C MET A 5 -36.53 -17.34 -1.69
N LYS A 6 -36.34 -18.08 -2.78
CA LYS A 6 -35.01 -18.36 -3.33
C LYS A 6 -34.29 -17.09 -3.79
N ALA A 7 -34.97 -16.24 -4.56
CA ALA A 7 -34.41 -14.96 -5.01
C ALA A 7 -34.04 -14.03 -3.83
N PHE A 8 -34.76 -14.15 -2.71
CA PHE A 8 -34.45 -13.41 -1.49
C PHE A 8 -33.19 -13.94 -0.79
N GLN A 9 -33.06 -15.26 -0.65
CA GLN A 9 -31.87 -15.90 -0.09
C GLN A 9 -30.61 -15.57 -0.91
N GLU A 10 -30.71 -15.59 -2.24
CA GLU A 10 -29.62 -15.21 -3.15
C GLU A 10 -29.14 -13.78 -2.90
N ARG A 11 -30.06 -12.81 -2.74
CA ARG A 11 -29.71 -11.42 -2.43
C ARG A 11 -29.04 -11.25 -1.07
N LEU A 12 -29.43 -12.05 -0.07
CA LEU A 12 -28.77 -12.02 1.24
C LEU A 12 -27.33 -12.54 1.15
N LEU A 13 -27.12 -13.64 0.41
CA LEU A 13 -25.79 -14.19 0.18
C LEU A 13 -24.88 -13.21 -0.60
N GLU A 14 -25.42 -12.53 -1.60
CA GLU A 14 -24.70 -11.47 -2.31
C GLU A 14 -24.29 -10.35 -1.35
N LEU A 15 -25.20 -9.87 -0.51
CA LEU A 15 -24.92 -8.81 0.46
C LEU A 15 -23.88 -9.23 1.52
N GLU A 16 -23.94 -10.46 2.01
CA GLU A 16 -22.92 -11.03 2.90
C GLU A 16 -21.54 -11.08 2.21
N THR A 17 -21.49 -11.56 0.97
CA THR A 17 -20.25 -11.63 0.18
C THR A 17 -19.65 -10.24 -0.04
N GLU A 18 -20.49 -9.26 -0.38
CA GLU A 18 -20.10 -7.86 -0.52
C GLU A 18 -19.57 -7.27 0.80
N GLY A 19 -20.21 -7.61 1.92
CA GLY A 19 -19.76 -7.27 3.27
C GLY A 19 -18.37 -7.82 3.60
N GLU A 20 -18.12 -9.09 3.31
CA GLU A 20 -16.81 -9.72 3.51
C GLU A 20 -15.73 -9.06 2.65
N GLN A 21 -16.02 -8.79 1.38
CA GLN A 21 -15.09 -8.09 0.49
C GLN A 21 -14.74 -6.68 0.98
N LEU A 22 -15.73 -5.95 1.52
CA LEU A 22 -15.50 -4.63 2.12
C LEU A 22 -14.58 -4.74 3.35
N LEU A 23 -14.80 -5.71 4.23
CA LEU A 23 -13.96 -5.93 5.40
C LEU A 23 -12.51 -6.27 5.01
N LEU A 24 -12.34 -7.17 4.04
CA LEU A 24 -11.02 -7.50 3.48
C LEU A 24 -10.32 -6.29 2.88
N ALA A 25 -11.05 -5.45 2.13
CA ALA A 25 -10.49 -4.24 1.55
C ALA A 25 -10.06 -3.21 2.61
N ARG A 26 -10.84 -3.05 3.69
CA ARG A 26 -10.46 -2.18 4.82
C ARG A 26 -9.20 -2.68 5.51
N HIS A 27 -9.05 -3.99 5.69
CA HIS A 27 -7.82 -4.56 6.25
C HIS A 27 -6.62 -4.28 5.34
N LYS A 28 -6.77 -4.44 4.02
CA LYS A 28 -5.73 -4.10 3.04
C LYS A 28 -5.33 -2.62 3.06
N VAL A 29 -6.26 -1.70 3.32
CA VAL A 29 -5.95 -0.28 3.49
C VAL A 29 -4.98 -0.08 4.67
N ILE A 30 -5.22 -0.77 5.79
CA ILE A 30 -4.36 -0.67 6.99
C ILE A 30 -2.97 -1.22 6.70
N GLU A 31 -2.87 -2.40 6.10
CA GLU A 31 -1.57 -3.00 5.75
C GLU A 31 -0.80 -2.16 4.73
N ASN A 32 -1.49 -1.62 3.72
CA ASN A 32 -0.87 -0.71 2.77
C ASN A 32 -0.36 0.56 3.46
N ASP A 33 -1.13 1.16 4.38
CA ASP A 33 -0.67 2.33 5.14
C ASP A 33 0.54 2.01 6.04
N ARG A 34 0.56 0.83 6.67
CA ARG A 34 1.71 0.35 7.44
C ARG A 34 2.98 0.28 6.59
N LEU A 35 2.89 -0.29 5.38
CA LEU A 35 4.02 -0.36 4.45
C LEU A 35 4.45 1.04 3.98
N ARG A 36 3.51 1.93 3.66
CA ARG A 36 3.79 3.32 3.27
C ARG A 36 4.55 4.08 4.35
N ASN A 37 4.13 3.93 5.61
CA ASN A 37 4.80 4.56 6.73
C ASN A 37 6.23 4.01 6.92
N GLY A 38 6.41 2.69 6.82
CA GLY A 38 7.73 2.05 6.87
C GLY A 38 8.67 2.56 5.77
N ASN A 39 8.20 2.64 4.51
CA ASN A 39 8.99 3.16 3.41
C ASN A 39 9.34 4.64 3.59
N ARG A 40 8.40 5.46 4.08
CA ARG A 40 8.64 6.88 4.36
C ARG A 40 9.70 7.08 5.44
N GLU A 41 9.69 6.27 6.49
CA GLU A 41 10.71 6.27 7.53
C GLU A 41 12.08 5.86 6.99
N ALA A 42 12.14 4.78 6.19
CA ALA A 42 13.37 4.32 5.56
C ALA A 42 13.97 5.37 4.62
N LEU A 43 13.15 5.98 3.76
CA LEU A 43 13.57 7.08 2.88
C LEU A 43 14.07 8.29 3.68
N THR A 44 13.43 8.61 4.81
CA THR A 44 13.86 9.68 5.70
C THR A 44 15.21 9.36 6.35
N ALA A 45 15.45 8.12 6.74
CA ALA A 45 16.73 7.68 7.29
C ALA A 45 17.85 7.76 6.24
N LEU A 46 17.61 7.30 5.01
CA LEU A 46 18.55 7.43 3.91
C LEU A 46 18.89 8.90 3.61
N ARG A 47 17.88 9.78 3.57
CA ARG A 47 18.06 11.23 3.40
C ARG A 47 18.93 11.86 4.49
N LYS A 48 18.71 11.49 5.75
CA LYS A 48 19.52 11.98 6.88
C LYS A 48 20.97 11.54 6.73
N ARG A 49 21.19 10.26 6.40
CA ARG A 49 22.54 9.71 6.17
C ARG A 49 23.26 10.42 5.03
N ALA A 50 22.62 10.56 3.86
CA ALA A 50 23.20 11.25 2.70
C ALA A 50 23.65 12.70 3.04
N ARG A 51 22.92 13.42 3.89
CA ARG A 51 23.29 14.76 4.35
C ARG A 51 24.50 14.77 5.29
N THR A 52 24.70 13.72 6.07
CA THR A 52 25.81 13.61 7.04
C THR A 52 27.12 13.10 6.43
N THR A 53 27.08 12.38 5.29
CA THR A 53 28.29 11.81 4.67
C THR A 53 29.08 12.83 3.83
N LYS A 54 28.48 13.97 3.45
CA LYS A 54 29.22 15.09 2.84
C LYS A 54 29.78 16.02 3.91
N THR A 55 31.09 15.95 4.13
CA THR A 55 31.85 17.12 4.58
C THR A 55 31.55 18.26 3.62
N SER A 56 30.92 19.32 4.12
CA SER A 56 30.39 20.48 3.39
C SER A 56 31.46 21.40 2.79
N LEU A 57 32.67 20.89 2.52
CA LEU A 57 33.76 21.61 1.89
C LEU A 57 34.21 20.84 0.65
N PRO A 58 34.03 21.39 -0.56
CA PRO A 58 34.72 20.88 -1.74
C PRO A 58 36.22 20.91 -1.45
N SER A 59 36.91 19.78 -1.63
CA SER A 59 38.37 19.79 -1.60
C SER A 59 38.85 20.72 -2.72
N PRO A 60 39.76 21.68 -2.45
CA PRO A 60 40.28 22.60 -3.46
C PRO A 60 40.80 21.90 -4.73
N PHE A 61 41.22 20.64 -4.61
CA PHE A 61 41.70 19.81 -5.71
C PHE A 61 40.59 19.34 -6.69
N GLU A 62 39.37 19.11 -6.22
CA GLU A 62 38.25 18.63 -7.05
C GLU A 62 37.70 19.72 -7.97
N SER A 63 37.75 20.98 -7.53
CA SER A 63 37.37 22.13 -8.36
C SER A 63 38.38 22.38 -9.49
N ILE A 64 39.67 22.08 -9.27
CA ILE A 64 40.75 22.31 -10.25
C ILE A 64 40.77 21.22 -11.34
N MET A 65 40.43 19.98 -11.01
CA MET A 65 40.42 18.88 -12.00
C MET A 65 39.19 18.84 -12.91
N LYS A 66 38.14 19.61 -12.61
CA LYS A 66 36.93 19.71 -13.46
C LYS A 66 37.17 20.37 -14.82
N ASP A 67 38.23 21.16 -14.96
CA ASP A 67 38.50 21.94 -16.16
C ASP A 67 39.42 21.23 -17.18
N ILE A 68 39.90 20.01 -16.89
CA ILE A 68 40.99 19.37 -17.66
C ILE A 68 40.55 18.11 -18.43
N VAL A 69 39.40 17.49 -18.12
CA VAL A 69 39.02 16.18 -18.69
C VAL A 69 37.75 16.25 -19.56
N PRO A 70 37.78 15.82 -20.83
CA PRO A 70 36.60 15.73 -21.69
C PRO A 70 35.84 14.43 -21.38
N GLY A 71 34.86 14.52 -20.49
CA GLY A 71 33.88 13.46 -20.19
C GLY A 71 32.47 14.05 -20.10
N PRO A 72 31.40 13.23 -20.13
CA PRO A 72 30.03 13.72 -20.13
C PRO A 72 29.80 14.68 -18.95
N MET A 73 29.54 15.95 -19.29
CA MET A 73 29.64 17.12 -18.38
C MET A 73 28.54 17.18 -17.31
N VAL A 74 27.59 16.24 -17.31
CA VAL A 74 26.49 16.21 -16.36
C VAL A 74 26.40 14.80 -15.76
N LYS A 75 26.98 14.60 -14.58
CA LYS A 75 26.56 13.49 -13.72
C LYS A 75 25.11 13.77 -13.33
N GLU A 76 24.19 12.85 -13.64
CA GLU A 76 22.83 12.92 -13.10
C GLU A 76 22.91 12.72 -11.57
N VAL A 77 22.94 13.84 -10.86
CA VAL A 77 22.99 13.83 -9.40
C VAL A 77 21.56 13.60 -8.90
N CYS A 78 21.34 12.49 -8.21
CA CYS A 78 20.07 12.22 -7.54
C CYS A 78 19.76 13.36 -6.57
N THR A 79 18.57 13.96 -6.66
CA THR A 79 18.14 15.06 -5.80
C THR A 79 18.08 14.67 -4.32
N THR A 80 17.88 13.38 -4.03
CA THR A 80 17.81 12.82 -2.69
C THR A 80 19.17 12.36 -2.15
N CYS A 81 19.92 11.61 -2.95
CA CYS A 81 21.22 11.07 -2.53
C CYS A 81 22.37 12.07 -2.70
N GLY A 82 22.20 13.10 -3.52
CA GLY A 82 23.28 14.00 -3.92
C GLY A 82 24.38 13.27 -4.70
N ASP A 83 25.57 13.87 -4.67
CA ASP A 83 26.80 13.21 -5.15
C ASP A 83 27.16 12.16 -4.10
N HIS A 84 26.72 10.93 -4.34
CA HIS A 84 26.84 9.80 -3.45
C HIS A 84 27.97 8.90 -3.93
N ASP A 85 28.62 8.21 -2.99
CA ASP A 85 29.60 7.18 -3.32
C ASP A 85 28.88 5.95 -3.88
N SER A 86 29.23 5.52 -5.09
CA SER A 86 28.66 4.32 -5.72
C SER A 86 29.05 3.03 -5.00
N GLU A 87 30.13 3.06 -4.20
CA GLU A 87 30.57 1.94 -3.37
C GLU A 87 29.93 1.93 -1.98
N GLU A 88 29.23 2.99 -1.56
CA GLU A 88 28.52 2.98 -0.30
C GLU A 88 27.42 1.91 -0.34
N ARG A 89 27.44 1.02 0.65
CA ARG A 89 26.48 -0.08 0.78
C ARG A 89 25.56 0.13 1.99
N THR A 90 24.35 -0.37 1.86
CA THR A 90 23.32 -0.38 2.90
C THR A 90 22.66 -1.76 2.97
N TRP A 91 22.32 -2.18 4.18
CA TRP A 91 21.50 -3.36 4.40
C TRP A 91 20.02 -3.02 4.17
N MET A 92 19.35 -3.83 3.37
CA MET A 92 17.93 -3.71 3.07
C MET A 92 17.26 -5.06 3.29
N MET A 93 16.09 -5.04 3.92
CA MET A 93 15.22 -6.20 4.03
C MET A 93 14.32 -6.27 2.79
N PHE A 94 14.19 -7.44 2.18
CA PHE A 94 13.26 -7.69 1.08
C PHE A 94 12.00 -8.38 1.63
N PRO A 95 10.88 -7.63 1.83
CA PRO A 95 9.66 -8.20 2.35
C PRO A 95 9.11 -9.29 1.44
N GLY A 96 8.63 -10.38 2.01
CA GLY A 96 8.12 -11.57 1.29
C GLY A 96 9.15 -12.68 1.08
N ALA A 97 10.45 -12.39 1.23
CA ALA A 97 11.51 -13.39 1.22
C ALA A 97 12.21 -13.53 2.59
N ASP A 98 11.96 -12.62 3.54
CA ASP A 98 12.61 -12.55 4.86
C ASP A 98 14.15 -12.55 4.79
N VAL A 99 14.70 -12.00 3.71
CA VAL A 99 16.15 -11.92 3.46
C VAL A 99 16.63 -10.48 3.58
N PHE A 100 17.77 -10.32 4.24
CA PHE A 100 18.56 -9.08 4.22
C PHE A 100 19.65 -9.18 3.15
N ALA A 101 19.75 -8.18 2.30
CA ALA A 101 20.83 -8.07 1.33
C ALA A 101 21.57 -6.75 1.47
N ARG A 102 22.87 -6.80 1.19
CA ARG A 102 23.74 -5.63 1.14
C ARG A 102 23.71 -5.07 -0.28
N VAL A 103 23.04 -3.94 -0.45
CA VAL A 103 22.83 -3.29 -1.75
C VAL A 103 23.53 -1.93 -1.81
N PRO A 104 23.86 -1.40 -3.00
CA PRO A 104 24.32 -0.02 -3.14
C PRO A 104 23.33 0.98 -2.54
N PHE A 105 23.84 2.05 -1.92
CA PHE A 105 23.03 3.06 -1.23
C PHE A 105 21.96 3.67 -2.16
N HIS A 106 22.37 4.06 -3.37
CA HIS A 106 21.44 4.62 -4.35
C HIS A 106 20.41 3.60 -4.83
N ALA A 107 20.78 2.32 -4.96
CA ALA A 107 19.84 1.26 -5.32
C ALA A 107 18.76 1.10 -4.24
N ALA A 108 19.12 1.11 -2.95
CA ALA A 108 18.14 1.07 -1.86
C ALA A 108 17.16 2.25 -1.91
N HIS A 109 17.67 3.46 -2.17
CA HIS A 109 16.83 4.64 -2.34
C HIS A 109 15.84 4.50 -3.50
N THR A 110 16.32 4.13 -4.68
CA THR A 110 15.49 4.03 -5.89
C THR A 110 14.43 2.93 -5.78
N ILE A 111 14.76 1.81 -5.13
CA ILE A 111 13.80 0.73 -4.85
C ILE A 111 12.68 1.25 -3.92
N LEU A 112 13.03 1.89 -2.81
CA LEU A 112 12.05 2.42 -1.86
C LEU A 112 11.19 3.54 -2.46
N GLU A 113 11.76 4.40 -3.29
CA GLU A 113 11.04 5.48 -3.95
C GLU A 113 10.04 4.95 -4.98
N THR A 114 10.45 3.95 -5.77
CA THR A 114 9.56 3.25 -6.71
C THR A 114 8.44 2.53 -5.97
N ASP A 115 8.77 1.85 -4.88
CA ASP A 115 7.80 1.11 -4.08
C ASP A 115 6.81 2.05 -3.37
N GLN A 116 7.28 3.19 -2.83
CA GLN A 116 6.43 4.24 -2.29
C GLN A 116 5.40 4.72 -3.32
N GLY A 117 5.81 4.94 -4.57
CA GLY A 117 4.91 5.34 -5.65
C GLY A 117 3.83 4.30 -5.96
N LYS A 118 4.18 3.01 -5.95
CA LYS A 118 3.22 1.91 -6.10
C LYS A 118 2.24 1.86 -4.95
N LEU A 119 2.74 1.94 -3.72
CA LEU A 119 1.90 1.93 -2.52
C LEU A 119 0.94 3.13 -2.49
N ASP A 120 1.37 4.32 -2.90
CA ASP A 120 0.51 5.51 -3.00
C ASP A 120 -0.61 5.35 -4.04
N TYR A 121 -0.30 4.72 -5.17
CA TYR A 121 -1.31 4.39 -6.18
C TYR A 121 -2.31 3.35 -5.65
N GLU A 122 -1.82 2.28 -5.04
CA GLU A 122 -2.65 1.24 -4.43
C GLU A 122 -3.54 1.78 -3.31
N ALA A 123 -3.04 2.69 -2.47
CA ALA A 123 -3.82 3.35 -1.44
C ALA A 123 -5.04 4.06 -2.02
N LYS A 124 -4.84 4.84 -3.10
CA LYS A 124 -5.94 5.54 -3.80
C LYS A 124 -6.94 4.55 -4.40
N LYS A 125 -6.44 3.49 -5.03
CA LYS A 125 -7.29 2.44 -5.62
C LYS A 125 -8.14 1.74 -4.55
N LEU A 126 -7.53 1.35 -3.43
CA LEU A 126 -8.21 0.70 -2.31
C LEU A 126 -9.24 1.63 -1.66
N GLN A 127 -8.93 2.92 -1.48
CA GLN A 127 -9.89 3.90 -0.97
C GLN A 127 -11.11 4.05 -1.88
N SER A 128 -10.91 4.12 -3.20
CA SER A 128 -12.03 4.15 -4.16
C SER A 128 -12.88 2.89 -4.08
N TYR A 129 -12.24 1.71 -4.03
CA TYR A 129 -12.93 0.43 -3.91
C TYR A 129 -13.75 0.31 -2.62
N VAL A 130 -13.18 0.72 -1.47
CA VAL A 130 -13.88 0.73 -0.18
C VAL A 130 -15.10 1.66 -0.23
N LYS A 131 -14.99 2.82 -0.87
CA LYS A 131 -16.11 3.76 -1.03
C LYS A 131 -17.22 3.16 -1.89
N GLU A 132 -16.87 2.58 -3.03
CA GLU A 132 -17.81 1.93 -3.95
C GLU A 132 -18.56 0.78 -3.26
N LYS A 133 -17.85 -0.13 -2.60
CA LYS A 133 -18.45 -1.25 -1.86
C LYS A 133 -19.30 -0.78 -0.68
N SER A 134 -18.88 0.26 0.03
CA SER A 134 -19.69 0.85 1.11
C SER A 134 -20.98 1.47 0.57
N LEU A 135 -20.93 2.13 -0.59
CA LEU A 135 -22.12 2.69 -1.24
C LEU A 135 -23.07 1.58 -1.68
N LEU A 136 -22.57 0.53 -2.34
CA LEU A 136 -23.36 -0.62 -2.78
C LEU A 136 -24.10 -1.26 -1.61
N ILE A 137 -23.40 -1.55 -0.50
CA ILE A 137 -24.02 -2.10 0.71
C ILE A 137 -25.02 -1.11 1.31
N SER A 138 -24.76 0.19 1.29
CA SER A 138 -25.70 1.20 1.78
C SER A 138 -26.98 1.25 0.96
N GLU A 139 -26.89 1.16 -0.37
CA GLU A 139 -28.03 1.15 -1.28
C GLU A 139 -28.86 -0.13 -1.12
N GLN A 140 -28.19 -1.26 -0.88
CA GLN A 140 -28.86 -2.53 -0.58
C GLN A 140 -29.36 -2.62 0.86
N GLY A 141 -28.73 -1.93 1.82
CA GLY A 141 -29.08 -1.90 3.24
C GLY A 141 -30.47 -1.35 3.53
N ALA A 142 -31.04 -0.55 2.62
CA ALA A 142 -32.46 -0.19 2.60
C ALA A 142 -33.41 -1.41 2.50
N LEU A 143 -32.89 -2.63 2.33
CA LEU A 143 -33.63 -3.87 2.47
C LEU A 143 -34.03 -4.14 3.93
N SER A 144 -33.25 -3.76 4.95
CA SER A 144 -33.64 -3.96 6.36
C SER A 144 -34.90 -3.17 6.71
N ASP A 145 -35.05 -1.97 6.15
CA ASP A 145 -36.24 -1.12 6.34
C ASP A 145 -37.48 -1.70 5.65
N LYS A 146 -37.29 -2.58 4.67
CA LYS A 146 -38.37 -3.24 3.91
C LYS A 146 -38.77 -4.59 4.49
N ILE A 147 -38.02 -5.14 5.45
CA ILE A 147 -38.22 -6.51 5.93
C ILE A 147 -38.70 -6.49 7.38
N SER A 148 -39.87 -7.11 7.60
CA SER A 148 -40.38 -7.34 8.95
C SER A 148 -39.41 -8.20 9.76
N PRO A 149 -39.07 -7.81 11.01
CA PRO A 149 -38.24 -8.61 11.91
C PRO A 149 -38.75 -10.04 12.13
N ASN A 150 -40.05 -10.29 11.93
CA ASN A 150 -40.65 -11.61 12.06
C ASN A 150 -40.26 -12.55 10.90
N VAL A 151 -40.05 -12.02 9.70
CA VAL A 151 -39.58 -12.79 8.54
C VAL A 151 -38.13 -13.25 8.79
N LEU A 152 -37.27 -12.37 9.28
CA LEU A 152 -35.91 -12.73 9.67
C LEU A 152 -35.88 -13.79 10.77
N ARG A 153 -36.74 -13.68 11.79
CA ARG A 153 -36.85 -14.71 12.84
C ARG A 153 -37.23 -16.08 12.26
N SER A 154 -38.18 -16.12 11.33
CA SER A 154 -38.61 -17.40 10.71
C SER A 154 -37.51 -18.09 9.90
N LEU A 155 -36.55 -17.33 9.37
CA LEU A 155 -35.40 -17.87 8.63
C LEU A 155 -34.32 -18.44 9.56
N VAL A 156 -34.18 -17.89 10.76
CA VAL A 156 -33.16 -18.30 11.75
C VAL A 156 -33.68 -19.40 12.68
N THR A 157 -34.98 -19.47 12.93
CA THR A 157 -35.56 -20.56 13.73
C THR A 157 -35.55 -21.86 12.94
N LEU A 158 -34.63 -22.76 13.30
CA LEU A 158 -34.66 -24.16 12.87
C LEU A 158 -36.01 -24.76 13.28
N THR A 159 -36.81 -25.15 12.29
CA THR A 159 -38.01 -25.96 12.55
C THR A 159 -37.54 -27.37 12.83
N ASP A 160 -37.30 -27.68 14.10
CA ASP A 160 -37.11 -29.05 14.56
C ASP A 160 -38.44 -29.79 14.36
N LYS A 161 -38.62 -30.39 13.18
CA LYS A 161 -39.74 -31.30 12.95
C LYS A 161 -39.41 -32.57 13.72
N SER A 162 -40.07 -32.79 14.85
CA SER A 162 -40.00 -34.07 15.55
C SER A 162 -40.42 -35.17 14.57
N LYS A 163 -39.57 -36.19 14.41
CA LYS A 163 -39.89 -37.42 13.69
C LYS A 163 -41.08 -38.15 14.31
#